data_AF-A0A9W6GSB9-F1
#
_entry.id   AF-A0A9W6GSB9-F1
#
_cell.length_a   1.000
_cell.length_b   1.000
_cell.length_c   1.000
_cell.angle_alpha   90.00
_cell.angle_beta   90.00
_cell.angle_gamma   90.00
#
_symmetry.space_group_name_H-M   'P 1'
#
loop_
_entity.id
_entity.type
_entity.pdbx_description
1 polymer ?
#
loop_
_entity_poly.entity_id
_entity_poly.type
_entity_poly.pdbx_seq_one_letter_code
_entity_poly.pdbx_strand_id
1 'polypeptide(L)'
;MTVMTIEECQKLDTPLRQDLELLDYEVRTIVDRIRSEARDGGADDATFVKASTTVLLSIAAGLLARAAEDEQAPFDATSFAAGAGHAARWAAQRRLRYFVAGEA
;
A
#
# COMPACT_ATOMS: atom_id res chain seq x y z
N MET A 1 12.24 9.27 11.37
CA MET A 1 10.78 9.43 11.51
C MET A 1 10.13 8.08 11.24
N THR A 2 9.22 7.62 12.11
CA THR A 2 8.48 6.37 11.91
C THR A 2 7.37 6.56 10.89
N VAL A 3 7.21 5.61 9.95
CA VAL A 3 6.12 5.59 8.98
C VAL A 3 4.78 5.48 9.73
N MET A 4 3.77 6.26 9.33
CA MET A 4 2.42 6.15 9.89
C MET A 4 1.79 4.79 9.56
N THR A 5 1.11 4.22 10.56
CA THR A 5 0.24 3.06 10.39
C THR A 5 -1.06 3.44 9.69
N ILE A 6 -1.76 2.46 9.10
CA ILE A 6 -3.05 2.71 8.44
C ILE A 6 -4.08 3.24 9.44
N GLU A 7 -4.06 2.75 10.67
CA GLU A 7 -4.93 3.21 11.76
C GLU A 7 -4.64 4.67 12.16
N GLU A 8 -3.39 5.12 12.08
CA GLU A 8 -3.05 6.53 12.27
C GLU A 8 -3.53 7.38 11.09
N CYS A 9 -3.39 6.89 9.85
CA CYS A 9 -3.93 7.57 8.67
C CYS A 9 -5.45 7.75 8.75
N GLN A 10 -6.18 6.77 9.29
CA GLN A 10 -7.64 6.85 9.48
C GLN A 10 -8.08 7.91 10.50
N LYS A 11 -7.16 8.35 11.37
CA LYS A 11 -7.41 9.39 12.38
C LYS A 11 -7.01 10.79 11.93
N LEU A 12 -6.47 10.93 10.72
CA LEU A 12 -6.12 12.23 10.14
C LEU A 12 -7.35 13.12 9.94
N ASP A 13 -7.09 14.43 9.82
CA ASP A 13 -8.11 15.42 9.51
C ASP A 13 -8.85 15.08 8.20
N THR A 14 -10.15 15.39 8.19
CA THR A 14 -11.09 14.92 7.17
C THR A 14 -10.63 15.11 5.72
N PRO A 15 -10.11 16.28 5.29
CA PRO A 15 -9.68 16.45 3.90
C PRO A 15 -8.55 15.50 3.50
N LEU A 16 -7.49 15.43 4.32
CA LEU A 16 -6.33 14.58 4.04
C LEU A 16 -6.70 13.10 4.11
N ARG A 17 -7.54 12.70 5.08
CA ARG A 17 -8.04 11.33 5.15
C ARG A 17 -8.80 10.92 3.89
N GLN A 18 -9.68 11.78 3.40
CA GLN A 18 -10.47 11.51 2.19
C GLN A 18 -9.60 11.37 0.94
N ASP A 19 -8.60 12.24 0.79
CA ASP A 19 -7.65 12.15 -0.32
C ASP A 19 -6.85 10.82 -0.29
N LEU A 20 -6.44 10.38 0.90
CA LEU A 20 -5.75 9.11 1.09
C LEU A 20 -6.66 7.89 0.85
N GLU A 21 -7.94 7.97 1.21
CA GLU A 21 -8.94 6.94 0.92
C GLU A 21 -9.21 6.83 -0.58
N LEU A 22 -9.29 7.96 -1.28
CA LEU A 22 -9.41 8.00 -2.74
C LEU A 22 -8.18 7.38 -3.40
N LEU A 23 -6.97 7.73 -2.94
CA LEU A 23 -5.74 7.13 -3.44
C LEU A 23 -5.72 5.60 -3.26
N ASP A 24 -6.11 5.08 -2.09
CA ASP A 24 -6.22 3.63 -1.84
C ASP A 24 -7.21 2.97 -2.81
N TYR A 25 -8.36 3.61 -3.05
CA TYR A 25 -9.36 3.10 -3.98
C TYR A 25 -8.86 3.05 -5.43
N GLU A 26 -8.25 4.14 -5.92
CA GLU A 26 -7.74 4.24 -7.28
C GLU A 26 -6.60 3.23 -7.53
N VAL A 27 -5.66 3.11 -6.60
CA VAL A 27 -4.54 2.16 -6.73
C VAL A 27 -5.05 0.72 -6.79
N ARG A 28 -6.05 0.35 -5.97
CA ARG A 28 -6.64 -0.99 -6.03
C ARG A 28 -7.36 -1.25 -7.34
N THR A 29 -8.15 -0.30 -7.81
CA THR A 29 -8.86 -0.40 -9.08
C THR A 29 -7.89 -0.60 -10.24
N ILE A 30 -6.79 0.15 -10.26
CA ILE A 30 -5.72 0.01 -11.26
C ILE A 30 -5.05 -1.36 -11.16
N VAL A 31 -4.69 -1.81 -9.95
CA VAL A 31 -4.05 -3.12 -9.73
C VAL A 31 -4.96 -4.27 -10.17
N ASP A 32 -6.25 -4.21 -9.86
CA ASP A 32 -7.22 -5.23 -10.26
C ASP A 32 -7.40 -5.28 -11.78
N ARG A 33 -7.45 -4.11 -12.43
CA ARG A 33 -7.48 -4.04 -13.90
C ARG A 33 -6.23 -4.65 -14.52
N ILE A 34 -5.03 -4.23 -14.10
CA ILE A 34 -3.76 -4.75 -14.64
C ILE A 34 -3.66 -6.25 -14.37
N ARG A 35 -4.13 -6.73 -13.21
CA ARG A 35 -4.17 -8.18 -12.92
C ARG A 35 -5.05 -8.93 -13.90
N SER A 36 -6.23 -8.41 -14.22
CA SER A 36 -7.13 -9.01 -15.21
C SER A 36 -6.46 -9.08 -16.58
N GLU A 37 -5.89 -7.97 -17.04
CA GLU A 37 -5.18 -7.89 -18.33
C GLU A 37 -3.97 -8.83 -18.39
N ALA A 38 -3.22 -8.94 -17.29
CA ALA A 38 -2.08 -9.85 -17.18
C ALA A 38 -2.51 -11.32 -17.28
N ARG A 39 -3.64 -11.70 -16.66
CA ARG A 39 -4.23 -13.04 -16.77
C ARG A 39 -4.69 -13.34 -18.19
N ASP A 40 -5.36 -12.39 -18.83
CA ASP A 40 -5.79 -12.52 -20.23
C ASP A 40 -4.59 -12.67 -21.17
N GLY A 41 -3.45 -12.06 -20.83
CA GLY A 41 -2.16 -12.23 -21.50
C GLY A 41 -1.39 -13.51 -21.13
N GLY A 42 -1.94 -14.39 -20.28
CA GLY A 42 -1.33 -15.66 -19.88
C GLY A 42 -0.26 -15.57 -18.79
N ALA A 43 -0.14 -14.44 -18.09
CA ALA A 43 0.79 -14.31 -16.97
C ALA A 43 0.31 -15.11 -15.75
N ASP A 44 1.27 -15.71 -15.04
CA ASP A 44 1.01 -16.39 -13.77
C ASP A 44 0.72 -15.39 -12.65
N ASP A 45 -0.32 -15.69 -11.85
CA ASP A 45 -0.80 -14.87 -10.73
C ASP A 45 0.30 -14.59 -9.70
N ALA A 46 1.12 -15.60 -9.38
CA ALA A 46 2.18 -15.43 -8.39
C ALA A 46 3.30 -14.53 -8.91
N THR A 47 3.61 -14.62 -10.20
CA THR A 47 4.57 -13.74 -10.88
C THR A 47 4.07 -12.30 -10.91
N PHE A 48 2.80 -12.07 -11.26
CA PHE A 48 2.18 -10.74 -11.23
C PHE A 48 2.25 -10.12 -9.84
N VAL A 49 1.85 -10.85 -8.79
CA VAL A 49 1.85 -10.34 -7.42
C VAL A 49 3.27 -9.93 -6.98
N LYS A 50 4.28 -10.74 -7.27
CA LYS A 50 5.69 -10.43 -6.92
C LYS A 50 6.19 -9.18 -7.63
N ALA A 51 5.96 -9.06 -8.93
CA ALA A 51 6.39 -7.92 -9.73
C ALA A 51 5.68 -6.63 -9.28
N SER A 52 4.36 -6.66 -9.17
CA SER A 52 3.55 -5.51 -8.75
C SER A 52 3.89 -5.04 -7.34
N THR A 53 4.12 -5.98 -6.39
CA THR A 53 4.58 -5.64 -5.04
C THR A 53 5.91 -4.91 -5.07
N THR A 54 6.86 -5.36 -5.89
CA THR A 54 8.18 -4.75 -6.01
C THR A 54 8.08 -3.31 -6.55
N VAL A 55 7.26 -3.09 -7.58
CA VAL A 55 7.03 -1.74 -8.14
C VAL A 55 6.39 -0.81 -7.12
N LEU A 56 5.34 -1.26 -6.42
CA LEU A 56 4.67 -0.45 -5.40
C LEU A 56 5.60 -0.10 -4.24
N LEU A 57 6.43 -1.04 -3.78
CA LEU A 57 7.44 -0.77 -2.76
C LEU A 57 8.50 0.23 -3.24
N SER A 58 8.92 0.15 -4.52
CA SER A 58 9.86 1.12 -5.10
C SER A 58 9.26 2.54 -5.15
N ILE A 59 7.98 2.66 -5.51
CA ILE A 59 7.28 3.96 -5.50
C ILE A 59 7.21 4.51 -4.08
N ALA A 60 6.80 3.67 -3.11
CA ALA A 60 6.72 4.07 -1.71
C ALA A 60 8.09 4.51 -1.15
N ALA A 61 9.16 3.78 -1.45
CA ALA A 61 10.52 4.16 -1.08
C ALA A 61 10.93 5.51 -1.70
N GLY A 62 10.56 5.77 -2.96
CA GLY A 62 10.82 7.05 -3.64
C GLY A 62 10.08 8.24 -3.00
N LEU A 63 8.81 8.06 -2.61
CA LEU A 63 8.05 9.09 -1.90
C LEU A 63 8.68 9.43 -0.55
N LEU A 64 9.14 8.40 0.17
CA LEU A 64 9.75 8.54 1.49
C LEU A 64 11.17 9.14 1.41
N ALA A 65 11.94 8.83 0.37
CA ALA A 65 13.24 9.44 0.11
C ALA A 65 13.09 10.95 -0.17
N ARG A 66 12.11 11.35 -0.97
CA ARG A 66 11.78 12.76 -1.23
C ARG A 66 11.41 13.53 0.05
N ALA A 67 10.64 12.90 0.94
CA ALA A 67 10.32 13.48 2.24
C ALA A 67 11.54 13.60 3.17
N ALA A 68 12.56 12.76 3.01
CA ALA A 68 13.81 12.84 3.75
C ALA A 68 14.78 13.90 3.19
N GLU A 69 14.69 14.23 1.90
CA GLU A 69 15.43 15.32 1.25
C GLU A 69 14.98 16.70 1.76
N ASP A 70 13.72 16.86 2.21
CA ASP A 70 13.16 18.08 2.84
C ASP A 70 13.64 18.30 4.31
N GLU A 71 14.81 17.76 4.68
CA GLU A 71 15.55 18.01 5.94
C GLU A 71 14.86 17.60 7.28
N GLN A 72 13.93 16.64 7.28
CA GLN A 72 13.40 16.04 8.52
C GLN A 72 13.80 14.56 8.69
N ALA A 73 15.08 14.36 9.00
CA ALA A 73 15.72 13.09 9.36
C ALA A 73 15.82 12.03 8.24
N PRO A 74 16.90 11.21 8.23
CA PRO A 74 17.05 10.16 7.24
C PRO A 74 15.96 9.10 7.42
N PHE A 75 15.17 8.92 6.37
CA PHE A 75 14.38 7.72 6.18
C PHE A 75 15.34 6.55 5.87
N ASP A 76 15.30 5.50 6.67
CA ASP A 76 16.17 4.33 6.53
C ASP A 76 15.39 3.06 6.16
N ALA A 77 16.10 2.05 5.67
CA ALA A 77 15.49 0.78 5.25
C ALA A 77 14.73 0.08 6.39
N THR A 78 15.16 0.28 7.65
CA THR A 78 14.50 -0.27 8.84
C THR A 78 13.11 0.33 9.03
N SER A 79 13.00 1.66 8.92
CA SER A 79 11.73 2.38 9.04
C SER A 79 10.77 2.00 7.91
N PHE A 80 11.28 1.83 6.69
CA PHE A 80 10.49 1.31 5.57
C PHE A 80 9.94 -0.08 5.84
N ALA A 81 10.81 -1.00 6.26
CA ALA A 81 10.45 -2.40 6.51
C ALA A 81 9.41 -2.51 7.63
N ALA A 82 9.52 -1.69 8.68
CA ALA A 82 8.52 -1.60 9.73
C ALA A 82 7.15 -1.15 9.18
N GLY A 83 7.11 -0.06 8.40
CA GLY A 83 5.88 0.43 7.77
C GLY A 83 5.24 -0.60 6.84
N ALA A 84 6.05 -1.22 5.96
CA ALA A 84 5.60 -2.30 5.07
C ALA A 84 5.04 -3.49 5.87
N GLY A 85 5.68 -3.87 6.98
CA GLY A 85 5.21 -4.92 7.87
C GLY A 85 3.87 -4.59 8.54
N HIS A 86 3.68 -3.34 8.97
CA HIS A 86 2.38 -2.87 9.49
C HIS A 86 1.28 -2.96 8.42
N ALA A 87 1.54 -2.44 7.22
CA ALA A 87 0.58 -2.49 6.11
C ALA A 87 0.20 -3.93 5.73
N ALA A 88 1.17 -4.85 5.70
CA ALA A 88 0.93 -6.26 5.41
C ALA A 88 0.02 -6.91 6.46
N ARG A 89 0.28 -6.67 7.76
CA ARG A 89 -0.58 -7.16 8.85
C ARG A 89 -1.99 -6.60 8.76
N TRP A 90 -2.12 -5.30 8.50
CA TRP A 90 -3.42 -4.66 8.33
C TRP A 90 -4.20 -5.27 7.15
N ALA A 91 -3.56 -5.45 6.00
CA ALA A 91 -4.20 -6.06 4.83
C ALA A 91 -4.70 -7.49 5.11
N ALA A 92 -3.93 -8.29 5.85
CA ALA A 92 -4.34 -9.62 6.26
C ALA A 92 -5.56 -9.60 7.20
N GLN A 93 -5.58 -8.70 8.18
CA GLN A 93 -6.70 -8.53 9.11
C GLN A 93 -7.95 -7.97 8.42
N ARG A 94 -7.78 -7.02 7.49
CA ARG A 94 -8.86 -6.47 6.68
C ARG A 94 -9.53 -7.58 5.86
N ARG A 95 -8.74 -8.42 5.18
CA ARG A 95 -9.26 -9.57 4.43
C ARG A 95 -10.07 -10.52 5.32
N LEU A 96 -9.63 -10.78 6.55
CA LEU A 96 -10.38 -11.58 7.52
C LEU A 96 -11.71 -10.92 7.91
N ARG A 97 -11.75 -9.59 8.10
CA ARG A 97 -12.99 -8.86 8.41
C ARG A 97 -14.02 -8.94 7.29
N TYR A 98 -13.61 -8.75 6.03
CA TYR A 98 -14.52 -8.89 4.87
C TYR A 98 -15.00 -10.33 4.69
N PHE A 99 -14.11 -11.31 4.89
CA PHE A 99 -14.48 -12.74 4.79
C PHE A 99 -15.47 -13.18 5.88
N VAL A 100 -15.36 -12.64 7.10
CA VAL A 100 -16.31 -12.92 8.20
C VAL A 100 -17.61 -12.12 8.06
N ALA A 101 -17.57 -10.95 7.42
CA ALA A 101 -18.75 -10.12 7.14
C ALA A 101 -19.59 -10.62 5.96
N GLY A 102 -19.14 -11.65 5.22
CA GLY A 102 -19.92 -12.28 4.15
C GLY A 102 -19.99 -11.50 2.84
N GLU A 103 -19.20 -10.45 2.68
CA GLU A 103 -19.09 -9.71 1.42
C GLU A 103 -17.91 -10.27 0.61
N ALA A 104 -18.23 -11.13 -0.36
CA ALA A 104 -17.32 -11.69 -1.35
C ALA A 104 -17.59 -11.09 -2.73
#